data_AF-A0A834L5E0-F1
#
_entry.id   AF-A0A834L5E0-F1
#
_cell.length_a   1.000
_cell.length_b   1.000
_cell.length_c   1.000
_cell.angle_alpha   90.00
_cell.angle_beta   90.00
_cell.angle_gamma   90.00
#
_symmetry.space_group_name_H-M   'P 1'
#
loop_
_entity.id
_entity.type
_entity.pdbx_description
1 polymer ?
#
loop_
_entity_poly.entity_id
_entity_poly.type
_entity_poly.pdbx_seq_one_letter_code
_entity_poly.pdbx_strand_id
1 'polypeptide(L)'
;MMIIDVLDPRLPVPTNPMIAGDIVLIATMAFACLRPEPRSRPTMLRLSQEFLSRRKALASPIRTISLLQLCNRNMDLVHQSNEQVISGPI
;
A
#
# COMPACT_ATOMS: atom_id res chain seq x y z
N MET A 1 -0.49 -17.53 4.50
CA MET A 1 0.65 -16.74 4.98
C MET A 1 0.22 -15.30 5.12
N MET A 2 0.39 -14.76 6.31
CA MET A 2 0.14 -13.37 6.66
C MET A 2 1.41 -12.55 6.44
N ILE A 3 1.26 -11.23 6.33
CA ILE A 3 2.40 -10.32 6.22
C ILE A 3 3.33 -10.44 7.44
N ILE A 4 2.79 -10.68 8.63
CA ILE A 4 3.58 -10.83 9.86
C ILE A 4 4.53 -12.03 9.81
N ASP A 5 4.22 -13.05 9.00
CA ASP A 5 5.03 -14.27 8.89
C ASP A 5 6.32 -14.03 8.09
N VAL A 6 6.44 -12.90 7.35
CA VAL A 6 7.62 -12.54 6.55
C VAL A 6 8.37 -11.33 7.09
N LEU A 7 7.88 -10.69 8.16
CA LEU A 7 8.61 -9.61 8.82
C LEU A 7 9.77 -10.19 9.64
N ASP A 8 10.80 -9.38 9.90
CA ASP A 8 11.90 -9.78 10.77
C ASP A 8 11.35 -10.13 12.17
N PRO A 9 11.44 -11.40 12.62
CA PRO A 9 10.83 -11.84 13.87
C PRO A 9 11.52 -11.26 15.11
N ARG A 10 12.70 -10.64 14.95
CA ARG A 10 13.42 -9.97 16.04
C ARG A 10 12.83 -8.60 16.37
N LEU A 11 12.01 -8.04 15.49
CA LEU A 11 11.36 -6.75 15.69
C LEU A 11 9.99 -6.94 16.38
N PRO A 12 9.57 -5.98 17.22
CA PRO A 12 8.23 -6.01 17.79
C PRO A 12 7.18 -5.89 16.69
N VAL A 13 6.03 -6.55 16.88
CA VAL A 13 4.91 -6.46 15.95
C VAL A 13 4.45 -4.99 15.85
N PRO A 14 4.31 -4.42 14.64
CA PRO A 14 3.89 -3.04 14.46
C PRO A 14 2.48 -2.82 15.02
N THR A 15 2.35 -1.98 16.05
CA THR A 15 1.07 -1.59 16.65
C THR A 15 0.60 -0.21 16.21
N ASN A 16 1.52 0.68 15.80
CA ASN A 16 1.18 2.00 15.30
C ASN A 16 0.51 1.89 13.90
N PRO A 17 -0.73 2.37 13.73
CA PRO A 17 -1.47 2.26 12.46
C PRO A 17 -0.77 2.92 11.27
N MET A 18 0.00 3.99 11.49
CA MET A 18 0.76 4.66 10.43
C MET A 18 1.93 3.80 9.97
N ILE A 19 2.72 3.27 10.91
CA ILE A 19 3.85 2.36 10.61
C ILE A 19 3.34 1.09 9.93
N ALA A 20 2.24 0.52 10.41
CA ALA A 20 1.62 -0.64 9.80
C ALA A 20 1.15 -0.35 8.36
N GLY A 21 0.61 0.86 8.12
CA GLY A 21 0.25 1.34 6.79
C GLY A 21 1.44 1.40 5.85
N ASP A 22 2.58 1.92 6.33
CA ASP A 22 3.81 2.03 5.56
C ASP A 22 4.37 0.67 5.15
N ILE A 23 4.38 -0.29 6.08
CA ILE A 23 4.82 -1.65 5.81
C ILE A 23 3.92 -2.30 4.74
N VAL A 24 2.60 -2.14 4.85
CA VAL A 24 1.64 -2.65 3.87
C VAL A 24 1.83 -1.99 2.51
N LEU A 25 2.11 -0.68 2.46
CA LEU A 25 2.38 0.05 1.22
C LEU A 25 3.66 -0.47 0.54
N ILE A 26 4.77 -0.53 1.29
CA ILE A 26 6.06 -1.02 0.79
C ILE A 26 5.93 -2.46 0.29
N ALA A 27 5.26 -3.32 1.06
CA ALA A 27 5.05 -4.71 0.65
C ALA A 27 4.20 -4.81 -0.62
N THR A 28 3.12 -4.02 -0.72
CA THR A 28 2.29 -3.95 -1.93
C THR A 28 3.12 -3.55 -3.16
N MET A 29 3.95 -2.51 -3.01
CA MET A 29 4.84 -2.04 -4.08
C MET A 29 5.88 -3.09 -4.47
N ALA A 30 6.51 -3.74 -3.49
CA ALA A 30 7.46 -4.81 -3.72
C ALA A 30 6.83 -5.97 -4.52
N PHE A 31 5.62 -6.42 -4.15
CA PHE A 31 4.91 -7.44 -4.91
C PHE A 31 4.51 -6.98 -6.31
N ALA A 32 4.09 -5.72 -6.49
CA ALA A 32 3.79 -5.17 -7.81
C ALA A 32 5.03 -5.17 -8.74
N CYS A 33 6.22 -4.95 -8.19
CA CYS A 33 7.50 -5.04 -8.92
C CYS A 33 7.86 -6.47 -9.34
N LEU A 34 7.37 -7.48 -8.62
CA LEU A 34 7.62 -8.90 -8.88
C LEU A 34 6.61 -9.53 -9.86
N ARG A 35 5.67 -8.76 -10.44
CA ARG A 35 4.67 -9.31 -11.35
C ARG A 35 5.32 -10.02 -12.54
N PRO A 36 4.86 -11.23 -12.94
CA PRO A 36 5.45 -11.98 -14.04
C PRO A 36 5.43 -11.19 -15.36
N GLU A 37 4.28 -10.60 -15.71
CA GLU A 37 4.12 -9.77 -16.90
C GLU A 37 4.88 -8.45 -16.76
N PRO A 38 5.92 -8.17 -17.59
CA PRO A 38 6.75 -6.98 -17.46
C PRO A 38 5.97 -5.67 -17.55
N ARG A 39 4.98 -5.59 -18.44
CA ARG A 39 4.13 -4.38 -18.62
C ARG A 39 3.23 -4.07 -17.43
N SER A 40 3.01 -5.06 -16.56
CA SER A 40 2.27 -4.85 -15.33
C SER A 40 3.17 -4.28 -14.23
N ARG A 41 4.49 -4.41 -14.30
CA ARG A 41 5.34 -3.85 -13.23
C ARG A 41 5.24 -2.31 -13.21
N PRO A 42 5.21 -1.67 -12.03
CA PRO A 42 5.14 -0.23 -11.94
C PRO A 42 6.45 0.41 -12.45
N THR A 43 6.34 1.61 -13.02
CA THR A 43 7.51 2.42 -13.37
C THR A 43 8.11 3.04 -12.11
N MET A 44 9.41 3.39 -12.15
CA MET A 44 10.04 4.09 -11.04
C MET A 44 9.37 5.43 -10.73
N LEU A 45 8.87 6.13 -11.74
CA LEU A 45 8.09 7.36 -11.58
C LEU A 45 6.82 7.12 -10.74
N ARG A 46 6.08 6.06 -11.05
CA ARG A 46 4.88 5.69 -10.30
C ARG A 46 5.22 5.30 -8.87
N LEU A 47 6.29 4.52 -8.67
CA LEU A 47 6.76 4.16 -7.34
C LEU A 47 7.15 5.41 -6.53
N SER A 48 7.92 6.34 -7.11
CA SER A 48 8.32 7.55 -6.40
C SER A 48 7.14 8.43 -6.02
N GLN A 49 6.13 8.56 -6.91
CA GLN A 49 4.92 9.32 -6.61
C GLN A 49 4.11 8.69 -5.48
N GLU A 50 4.01 7.37 -5.43
CA GLU A 50 3.32 6.65 -4.35
C GLU A 50 4.01 6.86 -2.99
N PHE A 51 5.35 6.84 -2.95
CA PHE A 51 6.11 7.15 -1.73
C PHE A 51 5.97 8.60 -1.26
N LEU A 52 5.76 9.54 -2.19
CA LEU A 52 5.55 10.95 -1.88
C LEU A 52 4.09 11.25 -1.49
N SER A 53 3.16 10.38 -1.88
CA SER A 53 1.73 10.54 -1.60
C SER A 53 1.43 10.45 -0.11
N ARG A 54 0.33 11.09 0.31
CA ARG A 54 -0.06 11.12 1.72
C ARG A 54 -0.41 9.72 2.21
N ARG A 55 0.33 9.25 3.22
CA ARG A 55 0.16 7.92 3.81
C ARG A 55 -1.16 7.82 4.57
N LYS A 56 -1.81 6.66 4.48
CA LYS A 56 -3.07 6.36 5.17
C LYS A 56 -2.80 5.40 6.33
N ALA A 57 -3.37 5.70 7.50
CA ALA A 57 -3.37 4.78 8.63
C ALA A 57 -4.02 3.45 8.23
N LEU A 58 -3.43 2.34 8.67
CA LEU A 58 -4.01 1.03 8.42
C LEU A 58 -5.29 0.87 9.25
N ALA A 59 -6.41 0.62 8.56
CA ALA A 59 -7.73 0.49 9.19
C ALA A 59 -7.94 -0.85 9.92
N SER A 60 -7.16 -1.88 9.56
CA SER A 60 -7.23 -3.20 10.15
C SER A 60 -5.89 -3.59 10.80
N PRO A 61 -5.87 -4.52 11.76
CA PRO A 61 -4.61 -4.98 12.34
C PRO A 61 -3.69 -5.62 11.28
N ILE A 62 -2.40 -5.28 11.29
CA ILE A 62 -1.44 -5.79 10.29
C ILE A 62 -1.41 -7.33 10.21
N ARG A 63 -1.64 -8.01 11.34
CA ARG A 63 -1.71 -9.48 11.43
C ARG A 63 -2.81 -10.13 10.59
N THR A 64 -3.84 -9.37 10.20
CA THR A 64 -4.96 -9.91 9.40
C THR A 64 -4.74 -9.77 7.90
N ILE A 65 -3.63 -9.14 7.48
CA ILE A 65 -3.32 -8.94 6.07
C ILE A 65 -2.57 -10.14 5.53
N SER A 66 -3.17 -10.84 4.56
CA SER A 66 -2.54 -11.95 3.86
C SER A 66 -1.61 -11.45 2.75
N LEU A 67 -0.57 -12.22 2.43
CA LEU A 67 0.30 -11.90 1.29
C LEU A 67 -0.47 -11.90 -0.04
N LEU A 68 -1.45 -12.79 -0.19
CA LEU A 68 -2.28 -12.86 -1.39
C LEU A 68 -3.06 -11.55 -1.62
N GLN A 69 -3.58 -10.93 -0.56
CA GLN A 69 -4.25 -9.63 -0.65
C GLN A 69 -3.30 -8.53 -1.13
N LEU A 70 -2.03 -8.58 -0.75
CA LEU A 70 -1.01 -7.63 -1.21
C LEU A 70 -0.65 -7.85 -2.68
N CYS A 71 -0.45 -9.11 -3.10
CA CYS A 71 -0.14 -9.46 -4.47
C CYS A 71 -1.22 -9.04 -5.47
N ASN A 72 -2.49 -9.15 -5.06
CA ASN A 72 -3.64 -8.84 -5.91
C ASN A 72 -4.04 -7.36 -5.86
N ARG A 73 -3.36 -6.53 -5.07
CA ARG A 73 -3.70 -5.12 -4.93
C ARG A 73 -3.18 -4.35 -6.14
N ASN A 74 -4.09 -3.85 -6.96
CA ASN A 74 -3.73 -2.88 -7.98
C ASN A 74 -3.36 -1.55 -7.30
N MET A 75 -2.25 -0.95 -7.73
CA MET A 75 -1.78 0.35 -7.23
C MET A 75 -2.68 1.53 -7.67
N ASP A 76 -3.90 1.27 -8.15
CA ASP A 76 -4.81 2.24 -8.78
C ASP A 76 -5.83 2.88 -7.81
N LEU A 77 -5.82 2.51 -6.52
CA LEU A 77 -6.84 2.97 -5.54
C LEU A 77 -6.38 4.05 -4.55
N VAL A 78 -5.21 4.67 -4.73
CA VAL A 78 -4.78 5.79 -3.86
C VAL A 78 -5.18 7.16 -4.41
N HIS A 79 -5.67 7.23 -5.66
CA HIS A 79 -6.15 8.46 -6.30
C HIS A 79 -7.67 8.68 -6.24
N GLN A 80 -8.38 8.13 -5.24
CA GLN A 80 -9.78 8.50 -4.98
C GLN A 80 -9.92 9.07 -3.57
N SER A 81 -9.64 10.37 -3.45
CA SER A 81 -10.47 11.37 -2.75
C SER A 81 -9.68 12.69 -2.58
N ASN A 82 -9.74 13.56 -3.60
CA ASN A 82 -9.77 15.02 -3.42
C ASN A 82 -10.01 15.73 -4.77
N GLU A 83 -11.21 15.58 -5.31
CA GLU A 83 -11.84 16.62 -6.12
C GLU A 83 -13.27 16.81 -5.58
N GLN A 84 -13.38 17.41 -4.39
CA GLN A 84 -14.59 18.19 -4.10
C GLN A 84 -14.46 19.49 -4.88
N VAL A 85 -14.87 19.48 -6.14
CA VAL A 85 -15.19 20.70 -6.85
C VAL A 85 -16.44 21.25 -6.18
N ILE A 86 -16.25 22.31 -5.39
CA ILE A 86 -17.35 23.13 -4.88
C ILE A 86 -18.00 23.78 -6.10
N SER A 87 -19.04 23.16 -6.63
CA SER A 87 -20.01 23.84 -7.49
C SER A 87 -20.84 24.74 -6.59
N GLY A 88 -20.50 26.03 -6.56
CA GLY A 88 -21.40 27.07 -6.08
C GLY A 88 -22.51 27.31 -7.12
N PRO A 89 -23.75 27.67 -6.69
CA PRO A 89 -24.82 27.97 -7.61
C PRO A 89 -24.60 29.31 -8.32
N ILE A 90 -25.07 29.37 -9.57
CA ILE A 90 -25.22 30.57 -10.41
C ILE A 90 -26.11 31.60 -9.72
#